data_AF-A0A561VAK2-F1
#
_entry.id   AF-A0A561VAK2-F1
#
_cell.length_a   1.000
_cell.length_b   1.000
_cell.length_c   1.000
_cell.angle_alpha   90.00
_cell.angle_beta   90.00
_cell.angle_gamma   90.00
#
_symmetry.space_group_name_H-M   'P 1'
#
loop_
_entity.id
_entity.type
_entity.pdbx_description
1 polymer ?
#
loop_
_entity_poly.entity_id
_entity_poly.type
_entity_poly.pdbx_seq_one_letter_code
_entity_poly.pdbx_strand_id
1 'polypeptide(L)'
;MQFGQRELGALLVDVVPEVAEFLGVAPAPGDLSEQGQEVARVLTRASVFGLAEVRVADEPELRAIVAVGDGGGIRVRARGEDVTADVVRPDAPWPALVGCLPKSEPADGCEVTVPTRELSEARVESAERDQAADWLAYELKQREVPTDDARAVADLLARGDGTEAWLRVAYRDEDGAFQRWRHGIEVRHSPTGRSAVIPESPDDTFTMVAPADAYLLGKTLQEYLEDLTQSSE
;
A
#
# COMPACT_ATOMS: atom_id res chain seq x y z
N MET A 1 9.51 1.79 -19.31
CA MET A 1 10.88 2.36 -19.36
C MET A 1 11.70 1.69 -18.27
N GLN A 2 12.98 1.39 -18.51
CA GLN A 2 13.85 0.74 -17.52
C GLN A 2 15.10 1.59 -17.35
N PHE A 3 15.50 1.81 -16.10
CA PHE A 3 16.70 2.57 -15.76
C PHE A 3 17.34 1.98 -14.49
N GLY A 4 18.64 2.23 -14.31
CA GLY A 4 19.37 1.77 -13.13
C GLY A 4 19.14 2.67 -11.92
N GLN A 5 19.44 2.17 -10.73
CA GLN A 5 19.30 2.93 -9.47
C GLN A 5 20.03 4.28 -9.46
N ARG A 6 21.18 4.41 -10.15
CA ARG A 6 21.90 5.69 -10.28
C ARG A 6 21.13 6.74 -11.08
N GLU A 7 20.47 6.31 -12.16
CA GLU A 7 19.65 7.21 -12.97
C GLU A 7 18.37 7.60 -12.22
N LEU A 8 17.78 6.69 -11.44
CA LEU A 8 16.72 7.05 -10.50
C LEU A 8 17.22 8.05 -9.43
N GLY A 9 18.44 7.88 -8.92
CA GLY A 9 19.07 8.84 -8.00
C GLY A 9 19.20 10.24 -8.61
N ALA A 10 19.61 10.34 -9.87
CA ALA A 10 19.66 11.60 -10.61
C ALA A 10 18.27 12.20 -10.85
N LEU A 11 17.29 11.33 -11.10
CA LEU A 11 15.90 11.71 -11.37
C LEU A 11 15.30 12.39 -10.15
N LEU A 12 15.64 11.88 -8.97
CA LEU A 12 15.06 12.31 -7.71
C LEU A 12 15.75 13.52 -7.06
N VAL A 13 16.82 14.07 -7.67
CA VAL A 13 17.48 15.30 -7.17
C VAL A 13 16.52 16.49 -7.17
N ASP A 14 15.70 16.60 -8.22
CA ASP A 14 14.75 17.70 -8.42
C ASP A 14 13.29 17.29 -8.13
N VAL A 15 13.10 16.11 -7.52
CA VAL A 15 11.79 15.60 -7.12
C VAL A 15 11.65 15.72 -5.61
N VAL A 16 10.41 15.76 -5.14
CA VAL A 16 10.04 15.86 -3.73
C VAL A 16 10.78 14.81 -2.88
N PRO A 17 11.57 15.23 -1.85
CA PRO A 17 12.42 14.35 -1.05
C PRO A 17 11.70 13.10 -0.48
N GLU A 18 10.42 13.24 -0.18
CA GLU A 18 9.53 12.21 0.35
C GLU A 18 9.33 11.05 -0.63
N VAL A 19 9.40 11.32 -1.94
CA VAL A 19 9.35 10.29 -3.01
C VAL A 19 10.64 9.48 -3.00
N ALA A 20 11.79 10.15 -2.82
CA ALA A 20 13.09 9.49 -2.79
C ALA A 20 13.30 8.66 -1.54
N GLU A 21 12.91 9.22 -0.39
CA GLU A 21 12.84 8.52 0.89
C GLU A 21 11.98 7.25 0.76
N PHE A 22 10.77 7.38 0.22
CA PHE A 22 9.88 6.24 0.07
C PHE A 22 10.46 5.17 -0.84
N LEU A 23 11.02 5.52 -2.00
CA LEU A 23 11.64 4.55 -2.92
C LEU A 23 12.94 3.95 -2.38
N GLY A 24 13.50 4.49 -1.28
CA GLY A 24 14.76 4.01 -0.70
C GLY A 24 15.97 4.31 -1.59
N VAL A 25 15.91 5.36 -2.40
CA VAL A 25 16.97 5.74 -3.33
C VAL A 25 17.53 7.10 -2.96
N ALA A 26 18.82 7.14 -2.65
CA ALA A 26 19.52 8.38 -2.35
C ALA A 26 19.63 9.23 -3.62
N PRO A 27 19.20 10.51 -3.58
CA PRO A 27 19.45 11.44 -4.66
C PRO A 27 20.95 11.56 -4.94
N ALA A 28 21.34 11.49 -6.21
CA ALA A 28 22.73 11.54 -6.61
C ALA A 28 22.85 12.30 -7.93
N PRO A 29 23.83 13.22 -8.07
CA PRO A 29 23.99 13.95 -9.32
C PRO A 29 24.32 13.00 -10.48
N GLY A 30 23.73 13.27 -11.65
CA GLY A 30 23.96 12.50 -12.86
C GLY A 30 23.16 13.06 -14.04
N ASP A 31 23.50 12.62 -15.24
CA ASP A 31 22.76 13.00 -16.44
C ASP A 31 21.50 12.14 -16.58
N LEU A 32 20.38 12.79 -16.89
CA LEU A 32 19.12 12.12 -17.18
C LEU A 32 18.94 11.91 -18.68
N SER A 33 18.54 10.69 -19.06
CA SER A 33 17.98 10.44 -20.38
C SER A 33 16.71 11.28 -20.59
N GLU A 34 16.31 11.50 -21.86
CA GLU A 34 15.03 12.19 -22.17
C GLU A 34 13.84 11.52 -21.48
N GLN A 35 13.87 10.18 -21.37
CA GLN A 35 12.85 9.40 -20.67
C GLN A 35 12.86 9.68 -19.17
N GLY A 36 14.05 9.73 -18.54
CA GLY A 36 14.21 10.10 -17.14
C GLY A 36 13.73 11.52 -16.84
N GLN A 37 13.96 12.47 -17.74
CA GLN A 37 13.47 13.85 -17.61
C GLN A 37 11.94 13.93 -17.66
N GLU A 38 11.29 13.11 -18.49
CA GLU A 38 9.83 13.05 -18.54
C GLU A 38 9.25 12.48 -17.25
N VAL A 39 9.85 11.40 -16.72
CA VAL A 39 9.44 10.81 -15.44
C VAL A 39 9.60 11.81 -14.29
N ALA A 40 10.74 12.49 -14.21
CA ALA A 40 10.98 13.55 -13.22
C ALA A 40 9.90 14.64 -13.32
N ARG A 41 9.60 15.11 -14.53
CA ARG A 41 8.59 16.15 -14.76
C ARG A 41 7.21 15.74 -14.26
N VAL A 42 6.77 14.50 -14.51
CA VAL A 42 5.48 14.00 -14.02
C VAL A 42 5.48 13.91 -12.49
N LEU A 43 6.55 13.38 -11.86
CA LEU A 43 6.65 13.29 -10.40
C LEU A 43 6.68 14.67 -9.71
N THR A 44 7.34 15.66 -10.33
CA THR A 44 7.39 17.04 -9.81
C THR A 44 6.03 17.72 -9.93
N ARG A 45 5.20 17.39 -10.94
CA ARG A 45 3.87 18.00 -11.15
C ARG A 45 2.71 17.22 -10.55
N ALA A 46 2.96 16.03 -10.03
CA ALA A 46 1.92 15.21 -9.41
C ALA A 46 1.44 15.83 -8.10
N SER A 47 0.13 15.76 -7.88
CA SER A 47 -0.55 16.15 -6.63
C SER A 47 -1.06 14.92 -5.87
N VAL A 48 -1.33 13.80 -6.56
CA VAL A 48 -1.84 12.58 -5.94
C VAL A 48 -0.80 11.46 -6.06
N PHE A 49 -0.58 10.75 -4.95
CA PHE A 49 0.40 9.67 -4.85
C PHE A 49 -0.22 8.43 -4.21
N GLY A 50 -0.16 7.30 -4.92
CA GLY A 50 -0.32 5.97 -4.36
C GLY A 50 1.04 5.38 -4.04
N LEU A 51 1.20 4.84 -2.84
CA LEU A 51 2.45 4.28 -2.33
C LEU A 51 2.23 2.78 -2.03
N ALA A 52 3.11 1.91 -2.53
CA ALA A 52 3.06 0.49 -2.27
C ALA A 52 4.42 -0.04 -1.81
N GLU A 53 4.44 -0.74 -0.67
CA GLU A 53 5.57 -1.51 -0.17
C GLU A 53 5.17 -2.98 -0.22
N VAL A 54 5.92 -3.83 -0.91
CA VAL A 54 5.56 -5.24 -1.12
C VAL A 54 6.76 -6.12 -0.76
N ARG A 55 6.51 -7.08 0.13
CA ARG A 55 7.45 -8.11 0.57
C ARG A 55 6.92 -9.47 0.17
N VAL A 56 7.76 -10.24 -0.52
CA VAL A 56 7.51 -11.62 -0.89
C VAL A 56 8.71 -12.42 -0.38
N ALA A 57 8.47 -13.63 0.15
CA ALA A 57 9.55 -14.49 0.62
C ALA A 57 10.60 -14.69 -0.48
N ASP A 58 11.88 -14.60 -0.10
CA ASP A 58 13.04 -14.79 -1.00
C ASP A 58 13.16 -13.81 -2.19
N GLU A 59 12.35 -12.75 -2.24
CA GLU A 59 12.46 -11.68 -3.24
C GLU A 59 12.91 -10.34 -2.60
N PRO A 60 13.66 -9.49 -3.33
CA PRO A 60 13.91 -8.12 -2.89
C PRO A 60 12.59 -7.35 -2.70
N GLU A 61 12.54 -6.53 -1.65
CA GLU A 61 11.40 -5.64 -1.39
C GLU A 61 11.10 -4.77 -2.62
N LEU A 62 9.83 -4.73 -3.02
CA LEU A 62 9.34 -3.85 -4.07
C LEU A 62 8.73 -2.60 -3.42
N ARG A 63 9.25 -1.44 -3.81
CA ARG A 63 8.65 -0.13 -3.50
C ARG A 63 8.13 0.47 -4.78
N ALA A 64 6.86 0.86 -4.80
CA ALA A 64 6.24 1.45 -5.97
C ALA A 64 5.48 2.71 -5.63
N ILE A 65 5.56 3.69 -6.54
CA ILE A 65 4.79 4.92 -6.48
C ILE A 65 3.96 5.01 -7.75
N VAL A 66 2.69 5.36 -7.60
CA VAL A 66 1.85 5.86 -8.68
C VAL A 66 1.61 7.33 -8.42
N ALA A 67 2.05 8.20 -9.32
CA ALA A 67 1.92 9.65 -9.19
C ALA A 67 1.07 10.19 -10.33
N VAL A 68 0.09 11.04 -10.01
CA VAL A 68 -0.83 11.66 -10.97
C VAL A 68 -0.94 13.16 -10.70
N GLY A 69 -0.97 13.95 -11.78
CA GLY A 69 -1.27 15.38 -11.73
C GLY A 69 -1.42 15.99 -13.11
N ASP A 70 -1.22 17.31 -13.19
CA ASP A 70 -1.34 18.08 -14.43
C ASP A 70 -0.22 17.72 -15.41
N GLY A 71 -0.52 16.82 -16.34
CA GLY A 71 0.41 16.37 -17.38
C GLY A 71 0.48 14.86 -17.56
N GLY A 72 -0.16 14.08 -16.69
CA GLY A 72 -0.25 12.63 -16.86
C GLY A 72 -0.14 11.86 -15.56
N GLY A 73 0.00 10.54 -15.69
CA GLY A 73 0.28 9.65 -14.58
C GLY A 73 1.50 8.80 -14.87
N ILE A 74 2.28 8.50 -13.84
CA ILE A 74 3.40 7.56 -13.95
C ILE A 74 3.42 6.60 -12.77
N ARG A 75 3.80 5.36 -13.05
CA ARG A 75 4.11 4.35 -12.05
C ARG A 75 5.59 4.04 -12.08
N VAL A 76 6.25 4.20 -10.95
CA VAL A 76 7.65 3.83 -10.74
C VAL A 76 7.69 2.62 -9.80
N ARG A 77 8.48 1.60 -10.13
CA ARG A 77 8.68 0.38 -9.33
C ARG A 77 10.18 0.18 -9.14
N ALA A 78 10.64 0.15 -7.90
CA ALA A 78 12.01 -0.14 -7.52
C ALA A 78 12.04 -1.49 -6.77
N ARG A 79 12.88 -2.42 -7.24
CA ARG A 79 13.08 -3.74 -6.64
C ARG A 79 14.57 -4.07 -6.69
N GLY A 80 15.24 -4.05 -5.54
CA GLY A 80 16.70 -4.15 -5.50
C GLY A 80 17.35 -3.03 -6.30
N GLU A 81 18.19 -3.38 -7.28
CA GLU A 81 18.84 -2.42 -8.19
C GLU A 81 17.99 -2.07 -9.43
N ASP A 82 16.92 -2.82 -9.68
CA ASP A 82 16.09 -2.68 -10.86
C ASP A 82 15.00 -1.62 -10.64
N VAL A 83 14.92 -0.68 -11.59
CA VAL A 83 13.86 0.34 -11.60
C VAL A 83 13.14 0.34 -12.94
N THR A 84 11.82 0.33 -12.88
CA THR A 84 10.96 0.47 -14.05
C THR A 84 9.99 1.62 -13.85
N ALA A 85 9.69 2.35 -14.93
CA ALA A 85 8.65 3.36 -14.95
C ALA A 85 7.74 3.20 -16.17
N ASP A 86 6.44 3.27 -15.95
CA ASP A 86 5.42 3.10 -16.99
C ASP A 86 4.39 4.21 -16.87
N VAL A 87 3.95 4.77 -18.02
CA VAL A 87 2.86 5.74 -18.05
C VAL A 87 1.58 5.05 -17.58
N VAL A 88 0.83 5.74 -16.72
CA VAL A 88 -0.50 5.28 -16.27
C VAL A 88 -1.55 6.31 -16.63
N ARG A 89 -2.80 5.85 -16.72
CA ARG A 89 -3.91 6.75 -16.96
C ARG A 89 -4.15 7.61 -15.70
N PRO A 90 -4.29 8.93 -15.83
CA PRO A 90 -4.57 9.81 -14.69
C PRO A 90 -5.87 9.48 -13.95
N ASP A 91 -6.86 8.90 -14.65
CA ASP A 91 -8.15 8.51 -14.09
C ASP A 91 -8.16 7.10 -13.48
N ALA A 92 -7.01 6.41 -13.44
CA ALA A 92 -6.88 5.07 -12.87
C ALA A 92 -5.61 4.88 -12.02
N PRO A 93 -5.32 5.77 -11.04
CA PRO A 93 -4.14 5.64 -10.18
C PRO A 93 -4.21 4.37 -9.32
N TRP A 94 -5.38 4.07 -8.74
CA TRP A 94 -5.52 2.95 -7.81
C TRP A 94 -5.44 1.58 -8.47
N PRO A 95 -6.11 1.33 -9.62
CA PRO A 95 -5.86 0.09 -10.37
C PRO A 95 -4.38 -0.09 -10.75
N ALA A 96 -3.68 0.99 -11.09
CA ALA A 96 -2.26 0.93 -11.40
C ALA A 96 -1.39 0.58 -10.17
N LEU A 97 -1.77 1.07 -8.99
CA LEU A 97 -1.09 0.79 -7.71
C LEU A 97 -1.37 -0.64 -7.26
N VAL A 98 -2.62 -1.08 -7.27
CA VAL A 98 -3.03 -2.46 -6.95
C VAL A 98 -2.36 -3.45 -7.90
N GLY A 99 -2.14 -3.06 -9.16
CA GLY A 99 -1.38 -3.85 -10.13
C GLY A 99 0.11 -4.05 -9.80
N CYS A 100 0.64 -3.43 -8.74
CA CYS A 100 1.97 -3.72 -8.19
C CYS A 100 1.98 -4.94 -7.27
N LEU A 101 0.81 -5.35 -6.76
CA LEU A 101 0.71 -6.50 -5.88
C LEU A 101 0.99 -7.79 -6.67
N PRO A 102 1.57 -8.81 -6.01
CA PRO A 102 1.68 -10.14 -6.59
C PRO A 102 0.29 -10.67 -6.99
N LYS A 103 0.25 -11.48 -8.06
CA LYS A 103 -1.00 -12.02 -8.57
C LYS A 103 -1.55 -13.05 -7.58
N SER A 104 -2.75 -12.80 -7.09
CA SER A 104 -3.54 -13.72 -6.28
C SER A 104 -5.01 -13.32 -6.41
N GLU A 105 -5.90 -14.32 -6.45
CA GLU A 105 -7.34 -14.11 -6.40
C GLU A 105 -7.73 -13.58 -5.00
N PRO A 106 -8.84 -12.84 -4.84
CA PRO A 106 -9.36 -12.52 -3.53
C PRO A 106 -9.60 -13.78 -2.70
N ALA A 107 -9.34 -13.70 -1.39
CA ALA A 107 -9.57 -14.82 -0.48
C ALA A 107 -11.05 -15.25 -0.44
N ASP A 108 -11.30 -16.52 -0.15
CA ASP A 108 -12.65 -16.98 0.19
C ASP A 108 -13.11 -16.40 1.54
N GLY A 109 -14.41 -16.12 1.66
CA GLY A 109 -15.02 -15.66 2.90
C GLY A 109 -15.83 -14.38 2.73
N CYS A 110 -16.14 -13.74 3.86
CA CYS A 110 -16.87 -12.48 3.92
C CYS A 110 -16.03 -11.42 4.63
N GLU A 111 -16.29 -10.15 4.34
CA GLU A 111 -15.75 -9.05 5.14
C GLU A 111 -16.25 -9.12 6.59
N VAL A 112 -15.39 -8.76 7.53
CA VAL A 112 -15.68 -8.70 8.96
C VAL A 112 -15.05 -7.45 9.54
N THR A 113 -15.85 -6.65 10.24
CA THR A 113 -15.38 -5.45 10.95
C THR A 113 -15.25 -5.75 12.43
N VAL A 114 -14.07 -5.48 13.00
CA VAL A 114 -13.76 -5.69 14.41
C VAL A 114 -13.15 -4.44 15.03
N PRO A 115 -13.22 -4.24 16.36
CA PRO A 115 -12.53 -3.14 17.01
C PRO A 115 -11.01 -3.19 16.75
N THR A 116 -10.44 -2.08 16.28
CA THR A 116 -9.03 -2.01 15.85
C THR A 116 -8.07 -2.36 16.98
N ARG A 117 -8.33 -1.84 18.18
CA ARG A 117 -7.51 -2.10 19.37
C ARG A 117 -7.44 -3.59 19.66
N GLU A 118 -8.60 -4.25 19.69
CA GLU A 118 -8.70 -5.67 20.04
C GLU A 118 -8.02 -6.55 18.98
N LEU A 119 -8.18 -6.20 17.69
CA LEU A 119 -7.46 -6.88 16.60
C LEU A 119 -5.94 -6.73 16.73
N SER A 120 -5.46 -5.51 17.00
CA SER A 120 -4.04 -5.23 17.14
C SER A 120 -3.41 -6.02 18.30
N GLU A 121 -4.03 -5.99 19.48
CA GLU A 121 -3.55 -6.73 20.65
C GLU A 121 -3.57 -8.25 20.43
N ALA A 122 -4.66 -8.78 19.88
CA ALA A 122 -4.78 -10.21 19.57
C ALA A 122 -3.74 -10.68 18.54
N ARG A 123 -3.41 -9.84 17.55
CA ARG A 123 -2.35 -10.13 16.57
C ARG A 123 -0.96 -10.19 17.21
N VAL A 124 -0.68 -9.31 18.16
CA VAL A 124 0.60 -9.32 18.89
C VAL A 124 0.74 -10.60 19.71
N GLU A 125 -0.31 -11.00 20.42
CA GLU A 125 -0.27 -12.18 21.30
C GLU A 125 -0.20 -13.52 20.54
N SER A 126 -0.68 -13.55 19.30
CA SER A 126 -0.69 -14.74 18.43
C SER A 126 0.54 -14.88 17.52
N ALA A 127 1.32 -13.81 17.29
CA ALA A 127 2.32 -13.73 16.22
C ALA A 127 3.44 -14.80 16.25
N GLU A 128 3.83 -15.27 17.44
CA GLU A 128 4.91 -16.24 17.66
C GLU A 128 4.40 -17.64 18.03
N ARG A 129 3.08 -17.86 18.02
CA ARG A 129 2.51 -19.15 18.39
C ARG A 129 2.49 -20.11 17.20
N ASP A 130 2.76 -21.38 17.48
CA ASP A 130 2.35 -22.45 16.58
C ASP A 130 0.83 -22.37 16.38
N GLN A 131 0.35 -22.51 15.14
CA GLN A 131 -1.06 -22.31 14.78
C GLN A 131 -1.56 -20.88 15.10
N ALA A 132 -0.79 -19.87 14.69
CA ALA A 132 -1.11 -18.46 14.94
C ALA A 132 -2.55 -18.04 14.59
N ALA A 133 -3.17 -18.62 13.55
CA ALA A 133 -4.57 -18.35 13.20
C ALA A 133 -5.55 -18.82 14.28
N ASP A 134 -5.41 -20.05 14.78
CA ASP A 134 -6.27 -20.59 15.85
C ASP A 134 -6.12 -19.77 17.13
N TRP A 135 -4.88 -19.35 17.45
CA TRP A 135 -4.61 -18.44 18.57
C TRP A 135 -5.23 -17.06 18.37
N LEU A 136 -5.19 -16.50 17.16
CA LEU A 136 -5.83 -15.23 16.85
C LEU A 136 -7.35 -15.29 17.08
N ALA A 137 -8.02 -16.34 16.60
CA ALA A 137 -9.46 -16.54 16.85
C ALA A 137 -9.76 -16.67 18.34
N TYR A 138 -8.91 -17.38 19.09
CA TYR A 138 -9.02 -17.51 20.53
C TYR A 138 -8.88 -16.15 21.24
N GLU A 139 -7.86 -15.36 20.90
CA GLU A 139 -7.58 -14.07 21.54
C GLU A 139 -8.64 -13.01 21.23
N LEU A 140 -9.18 -12.99 20.00
CA LEU A 140 -10.31 -12.13 19.62
C LEU A 140 -11.56 -12.50 20.41
N LYS A 141 -11.82 -13.80 20.60
CA LYS A 141 -12.96 -14.26 21.41
C LYS A 141 -12.83 -13.84 22.88
N GLN A 142 -11.62 -13.86 23.46
CA GLN A 142 -11.39 -13.38 24.84
C GLN A 142 -11.68 -11.88 24.99
N ARG A 143 -11.62 -11.14 23.88
CA ARG A 143 -11.91 -9.70 23.76
C ARG A 143 -13.35 -9.43 23.30
N GLU A 144 -14.24 -10.39 23.51
CA GLU A 144 -15.68 -10.29 23.24
C GLU A 144 -16.06 -10.11 21.76
N VAL A 145 -15.13 -10.35 20.81
CA VAL A 145 -15.48 -10.45 19.39
C VAL A 145 -16.32 -11.72 19.19
N PRO A 146 -17.45 -11.65 18.44
CA PRO A 146 -18.28 -12.82 18.15
C PRO A 146 -17.45 -13.99 17.60
N THR A 147 -17.78 -15.22 18.00
CA THR A 147 -16.95 -16.39 17.67
C THR A 147 -16.85 -16.64 16.16
N ASP A 148 -17.92 -16.37 15.41
CA ASP A 148 -17.91 -16.55 13.96
C ASP A 148 -17.03 -15.48 13.27
N ASP A 149 -17.12 -14.23 13.73
CA ASP A 149 -16.27 -13.12 13.27
C ASP A 149 -14.79 -13.36 13.60
N ALA A 150 -14.48 -13.80 14.82
CA ALA A 150 -13.12 -14.12 15.24
C ALA A 150 -12.48 -15.23 14.38
N ARG A 151 -13.26 -16.25 14.00
CA ARG A 151 -12.81 -17.31 13.09
C ARG A 151 -12.61 -16.79 11.67
N ALA A 152 -13.56 -16.03 11.14
CA ALA A 152 -13.45 -15.47 9.80
C ALA A 152 -12.23 -14.53 9.67
N VAL A 153 -11.95 -13.69 10.68
CA VAL A 153 -10.73 -12.89 10.74
C VAL A 153 -9.48 -13.77 10.77
N ALA A 154 -9.47 -14.82 11.59
CA ALA A 154 -8.34 -15.75 11.65
C ALA A 154 -8.08 -16.47 10.34
N ASP A 155 -9.12 -16.92 9.64
CA ASP A 155 -9.03 -17.58 8.34
C ASP A 155 -8.49 -16.62 7.28
N LEU A 156 -8.99 -15.38 7.23
CA LEU A 156 -8.52 -14.35 6.30
C LEU A 156 -7.07 -13.92 6.57
N LEU A 157 -6.61 -13.97 7.82
CA LEU A 157 -5.26 -13.56 8.23
C LEU A 157 -4.29 -14.73 8.45
N ALA A 158 -4.72 -15.95 8.16
CA ALA A 158 -3.86 -17.12 8.18
C ALA A 158 -2.69 -16.90 7.21
N ARG A 159 -1.47 -17.32 7.59
CA ARG A 159 -0.28 -17.14 6.75
C ARG A 159 -0.34 -18.09 5.55
N GLY A 160 -0.28 -17.53 4.34
CA GLY A 160 -0.11 -18.25 3.09
C GLY A 160 1.37 -18.36 2.68
N ASP A 161 1.73 -17.71 1.58
CA ASP A 161 3.07 -17.77 0.96
C ASP A 161 4.10 -16.78 1.54
N GLY A 162 3.75 -16.08 2.61
CA GLY A 162 4.61 -15.05 3.22
C GLY A 162 4.58 -13.69 2.51
N THR A 163 3.68 -13.49 1.55
CA THR A 163 3.46 -12.19 0.91
C THR A 163 2.76 -11.22 1.86
N GLU A 164 3.35 -10.04 2.01
CA GLU A 164 2.80 -8.91 2.75
C GLU A 164 3.00 -7.62 1.94
N ALA A 165 2.01 -6.73 1.97
CA ALA A 165 2.12 -5.44 1.32
C ALA A 165 1.39 -4.36 2.11
N TRP A 166 1.82 -3.11 1.93
CA TRP A 166 1.17 -1.92 2.47
C TRP A 166 0.87 -0.96 1.34
N LEU A 167 -0.40 -0.58 1.21
CA LEU A 167 -0.86 0.46 0.29
C LEU A 167 -1.22 1.72 1.08
N ARG A 168 -0.72 2.88 0.65
CA ARG A 168 -0.99 4.18 1.28
C ARG A 168 -1.28 5.23 0.22
N VAL A 169 -1.88 6.33 0.66
CA VAL A 169 -2.12 7.52 -0.16
C VAL A 169 -1.34 8.69 0.41
N ALA A 170 -0.87 9.56 -0.48
CA ALA A 170 -0.40 10.87 -0.14
C ALA A 170 -0.90 11.91 -1.15
N TYR A 171 -0.98 13.15 -0.69
CA TYR A 171 -1.39 14.31 -1.45
C TYR A 171 -0.33 15.40 -1.31
N ARG A 172 -0.11 16.15 -2.37
CA ARG A 172 0.70 17.36 -2.34
C ARG A 172 -0.22 18.56 -2.54
N ASP A 173 -0.27 19.42 -1.53
CA ASP A 173 -1.11 20.62 -1.56
C ASP A 173 -0.49 21.74 -2.43
N GLU A 174 -1.22 22.86 -2.53
CA GLU A 174 -0.84 24.01 -3.35
C GLU A 174 0.44 24.69 -2.86
N ASP A 175 0.75 24.58 -1.56
CA ASP A 175 1.99 25.07 -0.95
C ASP A 175 3.17 24.11 -1.19
N GLY A 176 2.90 22.95 -1.80
CA GLY A 176 3.87 21.92 -2.10
C GLY A 176 4.16 20.97 -0.95
N ALA A 177 3.42 21.05 0.16
CA ALA A 177 3.62 20.16 1.30
C ALA A 177 3.09 18.76 1.01
N PHE A 178 3.90 17.75 1.34
CA PHE A 178 3.58 16.35 1.08
C PHE A 178 2.89 15.74 2.30
N GLN A 179 1.57 15.56 2.20
CA GLN A 179 0.75 15.02 3.26
C GLN A 179 0.48 13.53 3.00
N ARG A 180 0.81 12.67 3.96
CA ARG A 180 0.52 11.23 3.89
C ARG A 180 -0.73 10.94 4.72
N TRP A 181 -1.64 10.13 4.19
CA TRP A 181 -2.72 9.61 5.02
C TRP A 181 -2.12 8.76 6.15
N ARG A 182 -2.68 8.90 7.35
CA ARG A 182 -2.12 8.30 8.57
C ARG A 182 -2.27 6.78 8.61
N HIS A 183 -3.23 6.24 7.87
CA HIS A 183 -3.47 4.79 7.75
C HIS A 183 -3.06 4.26 6.38
N GLY A 184 -2.86 2.95 6.33
CA GLY A 184 -2.63 2.21 5.09
C GLY A 184 -3.42 0.92 5.11
N ILE A 185 -3.64 0.36 3.93
CA ILE A 185 -4.22 -0.97 3.76
C ILE A 185 -3.08 -1.97 3.85
N GLU A 186 -3.11 -2.83 4.85
CA GLU A 186 -2.25 -4.02 4.85
C GLU A 186 -2.90 -5.09 3.99
N VAL A 187 -2.12 -5.67 3.08
CA VAL A 187 -2.56 -6.73 2.17
C VAL A 187 -1.68 -7.95 2.42
N ARG A 188 -2.28 -9.13 2.48
CA ARG A 188 -1.56 -10.38 2.73
C ARG A 188 -2.11 -11.49 1.86
N HIS A 189 -1.31 -12.54 1.68
CA HIS A 189 -1.79 -13.79 1.11
C HIS A 189 -2.08 -14.79 2.23
N SER A 190 -3.30 -15.29 2.24
CA SER A 190 -3.75 -16.43 3.03
C SER A 190 -3.77 -17.70 2.18
N PRO A 191 -3.99 -18.89 2.78
CA PRO A 191 -4.17 -20.12 2.03
C PRO A 191 -5.33 -20.10 1.02
N THR A 192 -6.31 -19.21 1.19
CA THR A 192 -7.49 -19.09 0.33
C THR A 192 -7.40 -17.96 -0.70
N GLY A 193 -6.40 -17.06 -0.58
CA GLY A 193 -6.20 -15.97 -1.54
C GLY A 193 -5.69 -14.69 -0.88
N ARG A 194 -5.93 -13.56 -1.51
CA ARG A 194 -5.51 -12.25 -1.02
C ARG A 194 -6.56 -11.65 -0.08
N SER A 195 -6.12 -11.23 1.10
CA SER A 195 -6.94 -10.52 2.09
C SER A 195 -6.35 -9.15 2.41
N ALA A 196 -7.17 -8.27 2.97
CA ALA A 196 -6.78 -6.94 3.39
C ALA A 196 -7.24 -6.66 4.82
N VAL A 197 -6.45 -5.86 5.53
CA VAL A 197 -6.75 -5.24 6.82
C VAL A 197 -6.84 -3.74 6.57
N ILE A 198 -8.04 -3.19 6.73
CA ILE A 198 -8.41 -1.83 6.35
C ILE A 198 -8.90 -1.10 7.60
N PRO A 199 -8.10 -0.19 8.19
CA PRO A 199 -8.58 0.71 9.22
C PRO A 199 -9.69 1.61 8.67
N GLU A 200 -10.84 1.64 9.33
CA GLU A 200 -11.96 2.48 8.89
C GLU A 200 -11.67 3.97 9.17
N SER A 201 -11.97 4.81 8.20
CA SER A 201 -11.91 6.27 8.35
C SER A 201 -13.18 6.78 9.05
N PRO A 202 -13.15 7.86 9.85
CA PRO A 202 -12.05 8.82 10.05
C PRO A 202 -11.29 8.67 11.35
N ASP A 203 -11.61 7.68 12.21
CA ASP A 203 -11.08 7.58 13.58
C ASP A 203 -10.45 6.22 13.92
N ASP A 204 -10.32 5.31 12.94
CA ASP A 204 -9.69 3.99 13.10
C ASP A 204 -10.18 3.18 14.30
N THR A 205 -11.39 3.46 14.79
CA THR A 205 -12.00 2.72 15.90
C THR A 205 -12.24 1.27 15.51
N PHE A 206 -12.55 1.06 14.24
CA PHE A 206 -12.82 -0.25 13.65
C PHE A 206 -11.85 -0.54 12.51
N THR A 207 -11.59 -1.84 12.33
CA THR A 207 -10.79 -2.36 11.24
C THR A 207 -11.61 -3.44 10.53
N MET A 208 -11.76 -3.27 9.23
CA MET A 208 -12.34 -4.26 8.34
C MET A 208 -11.25 -5.24 7.89
N VAL A 209 -11.55 -6.53 7.96
CA VAL A 209 -10.75 -7.61 7.39
C VAL A 209 -11.58 -8.28 6.31
N ALA A 210 -11.08 -8.30 5.06
CA ALA A 210 -11.89 -8.72 3.91
C ALA A 210 -11.06 -9.41 2.82
N PRO A 211 -11.70 -10.24 1.97
CA PRO A 211 -11.17 -10.58 0.65
C PRO A 211 -10.77 -9.33 -0.15
N ALA A 212 -9.54 -9.29 -0.62
CA ALA A 212 -8.95 -8.09 -1.21
C ALA A 212 -9.00 -8.10 -2.74
N ASP A 213 -10.18 -7.81 -3.29
CA ASP A 213 -10.31 -7.53 -4.72
C ASP A 213 -9.81 -6.12 -5.09
N ALA A 214 -9.55 -5.92 -6.38
CA ALA A 214 -8.99 -4.65 -6.86
C ALA A 214 -9.95 -3.46 -6.72
N TYR A 215 -11.26 -3.72 -6.72
CA TYR A 215 -12.28 -2.70 -6.57
C TYR A 215 -12.34 -2.19 -5.13
N LEU A 216 -12.39 -3.08 -4.14
CA LEU A 216 -12.34 -2.75 -2.72
C LEU A 216 -11.09 -1.94 -2.39
N LEU A 217 -9.92 -2.44 -2.76
CA LEU A 217 -8.65 -1.73 -2.53
C LEU A 217 -8.64 -0.35 -3.17
N GLY A 218 -9.10 -0.24 -4.43
CA GLY A 218 -9.15 1.03 -5.13
C GLY A 218 -10.15 2.03 -4.54
N LYS A 219 -11.33 1.56 -4.10
CA LYS A 219 -12.35 2.36 -3.45
C LYS A 219 -11.84 2.90 -2.11
N THR A 220 -11.24 2.07 -1.28
CA THR A 220 -10.69 2.49 0.02
C THR A 220 -9.55 3.50 -0.13
N LEU A 221 -8.66 3.33 -1.11
CA LEU A 221 -7.62 4.32 -1.40
C LEU A 221 -8.22 5.67 -1.84
N GLN A 222 -9.30 5.64 -2.63
CA GLN A 222 -10.02 6.85 -2.99
C GLN A 222 -10.64 7.54 -1.77
N GLU A 223 -11.28 6.79 -0.87
CA GLU A 223 -11.85 7.33 0.38
C GLU A 223 -10.77 7.97 1.26
N TYR A 224 -9.61 7.32 1.44
CA TYR A 224 -8.48 7.89 2.17
C TYR A 224 -7.94 9.18 1.53
N LEU A 225 -7.95 9.29 0.19
CA LEU A 225 -7.56 10.54 -0.48
C LEU A 225 -8.58 11.65 -0.17
N GLU A 226 -9.88 11.34 -0.28
CA GLU A 226 -10.96 12.30 -0.05
C GLU A 226 -10.89 12.85 1.37
N ASP A 227 -10.72 11.98 2.37
CA ASP A 227 -10.61 12.39 3.77
C ASP A 227 -9.35 13.23 4.03
N LEU A 228 -8.22 12.89 3.38
CA LEU A 228 -6.98 13.65 3.47
C LEU A 228 -7.16 15.07 2.93
N THR A 229 -7.84 15.21 1.79
CA THR A 229 -8.07 16.51 1.15
C THR A 229 -9.11 17.36 1.88
N GLN A 230 -10.16 16.75 2.45
CA GLN A 230 -11.17 17.46 3.24
C GLN A 230 -10.64 17.94 4.60
N SER A 231 -9.64 17.26 5.18
CA SER A 231 -9.00 17.67 6.43
C SER A 231 -8.04 18.86 6.26
N SER A 232 -7.77 19.26 5.01
CA SER A 232 -6.84 20.35 4.65
C SER A 232 -7.53 21.68 4.29
N GLU A 233 -8.87 21.69 4.20
CA GLU A 233 -9.70 22.90 4.00
C GLU A 233 -10.14 23.52 5.35
#